data_AF-A0AA40FMY0-F1
#
_entry.id   AF-A0AA40FMY0-F1
#
_cell.length_a   1.000
_cell.length_b   1.000
_cell.length_c   1.000
_cell.angle_alpha   90.00
_cell.angle_beta   90.00
_cell.angle_gamma   90.00
#
_symmetry.space_group_name_H-M   'P 1'
#
loop_
_entity.id
_entity.type
_entity.pdbx_description
1 polymer ?
#
loop_
_entity_poly.entity_id
_entity_poly.type
_entity_poly.pdbx_seq_one_letter_code
_entity_poly.pdbx_strand_id
1 'polypeptide(L)'
;MAGEWLTATANTNMFTYEIAPVFILMEHVVLQKMRELIGWSGGDSILAPGGSISNLYAFLAARHKMFPAYKERGLAAIGGQLVMFTSDQCHYSVKSCAAVCGLGTDNCVMVPSDERGRMIPSKLEELILERKAKGHIPFFVNATAGTTVIGAFDPIPEIADICQRHQLWLHIDAAWGGGLLLSRKYRHPRMTGIERADSVTWNPHKLMGALLQCSTIHFKEDVSLPKSFWSFALPRVELFRHPSSRRVSLACICITSDKSTVGDRALNERNSCLLEG
;
A
#
# COMPACT_ATOMS: atom_id res chain seq x y z
N MET A 1 24.36 5.73 5.71
CA MET A 1 24.77 6.86 6.59
C MET A 1 24.98 8.14 5.82
N ALA A 2 25.88 8.20 4.84
CA ALA A 2 26.08 9.43 4.03
C ALA A 2 24.78 10.00 3.43
N GLY A 3 23.91 9.13 2.91
CA GLY A 3 22.59 9.54 2.40
C GLY A 3 21.70 10.20 3.47
N GLU A 4 21.66 9.66 4.69
CA GLU A 4 20.87 10.25 5.79
C GLU A 4 21.38 11.64 6.20
N TRP A 5 22.70 11.82 6.28
CA TRP A 5 23.27 13.14 6.59
C TRP A 5 22.93 14.19 5.53
N LEU A 6 22.93 13.78 4.25
CA LEU A 6 22.51 14.65 3.16
C LEU A 6 21.01 14.97 3.23
N THR A 7 20.16 13.96 3.48
CA THR A 7 18.70 14.14 3.64
C THR A 7 18.39 15.09 4.79
N ALA A 8 19.06 14.93 5.94
CA ALA A 8 18.90 15.80 7.09
C ALA A 8 19.37 17.24 6.82
N THR A 9 20.44 17.41 6.04
CA THR A 9 20.92 18.73 5.62
C THR A 9 19.93 19.42 4.69
N ALA A 10 19.30 18.66 3.78
CA ALA A 10 18.32 19.19 2.84
C ALA A 10 17.00 19.59 3.53
N ASN A 11 16.59 18.83 4.56
CA ASN A 11 15.43 19.10 5.42
C ASN A 11 14.17 19.57 4.64
N THR A 12 13.84 18.85 3.56
CA THR A 12 12.65 19.10 2.74
C THR A 12 11.57 18.05 2.99
N ASN A 13 10.43 18.18 2.34
CA ASN A 13 9.29 17.27 2.47
C ASN A 13 8.90 16.70 1.10
N MET A 14 8.44 15.45 1.08
CA MET A 14 8.15 14.68 -0.14
C MET A 14 6.78 15.00 -0.74
N PHE A 15 6.21 16.17 -0.45
CA PHE A 15 4.86 16.49 -0.89
C PHE A 15 4.80 17.04 -2.32
N THR A 16 5.52 18.08 -2.68
CA THR A 16 5.46 18.60 -4.06
C THR A 16 6.81 18.52 -4.73
N TYR A 17 6.73 18.32 -6.05
CA TYR A 17 7.89 18.42 -6.93
C TYR A 17 8.62 19.75 -6.76
N GLU A 18 7.90 20.84 -6.48
CA GLU A 18 8.48 22.18 -6.32
C GLU A 18 9.51 22.27 -5.19
N ILE A 19 9.31 21.55 -4.09
CA ILE A 19 10.19 21.62 -2.91
C ILE A 19 11.14 20.42 -2.77
N ALA A 20 10.87 19.30 -3.46
CA ALA A 20 11.67 18.09 -3.41
C ALA A 20 11.86 17.43 -4.79
N PRO A 21 12.25 18.18 -5.84
CA PRO A 21 12.21 17.67 -7.23
C PRO A 21 13.11 16.45 -7.42
N VAL A 22 14.32 16.50 -6.88
CA VAL A 22 15.31 15.43 -7.00
C VAL A 22 14.86 14.17 -6.26
N PHE A 23 14.39 14.30 -5.02
CA PHE A 23 13.97 13.16 -4.21
C PHE A 23 12.74 12.47 -4.78
N ILE A 24 11.79 13.24 -5.31
CA ILE A 24 10.58 12.72 -5.95
C ILE A 24 10.91 11.91 -7.21
N LEU A 25 11.85 12.38 -8.04
CA LEU A 25 12.31 11.63 -9.20
C LEU A 25 13.08 10.37 -8.80
N MET A 26 13.93 10.45 -7.76
CA MET A 26 14.64 9.29 -7.22
C MET A 26 13.68 8.23 -6.69
N GLU A 27 12.67 8.64 -5.92
CA GLU A 27 11.63 7.75 -5.40
C GLU A 27 10.93 7.02 -6.55
N HIS A 28 10.52 7.75 -7.60
CA HIS A 28 9.88 7.15 -8.77
C HIS A 28 10.73 6.05 -9.42
N VAL A 29 12.02 6.33 -9.67
CA VAL A 29 12.95 5.38 -10.30
C VAL A 29 13.19 4.16 -9.41
N VAL A 30 13.42 4.36 -8.11
CA VAL A 30 13.66 3.27 -7.15
C VAL A 30 12.43 2.38 -7.05
N LEU A 31 11.24 2.97 -6.87
CA LEU A 31 10.01 2.21 -6.73
C LEU A 31 9.62 1.47 -8.00
N GLN A 32 9.83 2.08 -9.18
CA GLN A 32 9.68 1.36 -10.45
C GLN A 32 10.61 0.16 -10.50
N LYS A 33 11.87 0.32 -10.11
CA LYS A 33 12.83 -0.79 -10.12
C LYS A 33 12.42 -1.92 -9.17
N MET A 34 11.89 -1.58 -7.99
CA MET A 34 11.38 -2.57 -7.05
C MET A 34 10.18 -3.34 -7.61
N ARG A 35 9.26 -2.67 -8.32
CA ARG A 35 8.15 -3.34 -9.02
C ARG A 35 8.64 -4.30 -10.12
N GLU A 36 9.65 -3.91 -10.88
CA GLU A 36 10.27 -4.81 -11.87
C GLU A 36 10.85 -6.07 -11.21
N LEU A 37 11.45 -5.94 -10.02
CA LEU A 37 12.01 -7.08 -9.27
C LEU A 37 10.92 -8.02 -8.72
N ILE A 38 9.75 -7.47 -8.35
CA ILE A 38 8.54 -8.22 -8.02
C ILE A 38 8.02 -8.98 -9.25
N GLY A 39 8.24 -8.45 -10.45
CA GLY A 39 7.78 -9.03 -11.72
C GLY A 39 6.65 -8.25 -12.39
N TRP A 40 6.49 -6.96 -12.06
CA TRP A 40 5.48 -6.08 -12.64
C TRP A 40 6.11 -5.07 -13.61
N SER A 41 5.45 -4.85 -14.76
CA SER A 41 5.84 -3.86 -15.77
C SER A 41 5.16 -2.50 -15.59
N GLY A 42 4.31 -2.36 -14.57
CA GLY A 42 3.50 -1.17 -14.29
C GLY A 42 3.16 -1.09 -12.82
N GLY A 43 2.03 -0.45 -12.49
CA GLY A 43 1.55 -0.32 -11.11
C GLY A 43 2.02 0.93 -10.41
N ASP A 44 1.59 1.07 -9.16
CA ASP A 44 1.87 2.24 -8.32
C ASP A 44 2.61 1.83 -7.03
N SER A 45 3.25 2.78 -6.36
CA SER A 45 4.02 2.53 -5.14
C SER A 45 4.23 3.80 -4.34
N ILE A 46 4.45 3.64 -3.03
CA ILE A 46 4.83 4.75 -2.17
C ILE A 46 5.72 4.28 -1.02
N LEU A 47 6.59 5.16 -0.52
CA LEU A 47 7.26 4.96 0.77
C LEU A 47 6.28 5.19 1.92
N ALA A 48 6.38 4.34 2.95
CA ALA A 48 5.58 4.44 4.16
C ALA A 48 6.49 4.53 5.39
N PRO A 49 6.04 5.16 6.49
CA PRO A 49 6.78 5.23 7.75
C PRO A 49 6.71 3.89 8.51
N GLY A 50 7.27 2.84 7.90
CA GLY A 50 7.35 1.48 8.45
C GLY A 50 6.38 0.49 7.82
N GLY A 51 6.73 -0.81 7.92
CA GLY A 51 5.98 -1.90 7.28
C GLY A 51 4.57 -2.07 7.83
N SER A 52 4.32 -1.69 9.08
CA SER A 52 2.97 -1.69 9.66
C SER A 52 2.02 -0.76 8.89
N ILE A 53 2.49 0.41 8.47
CA ILE A 53 1.70 1.37 7.68
C ILE A 53 1.61 0.91 6.22
N SER A 54 2.63 0.27 5.67
CA SER A 54 2.54 -0.39 4.36
C SER A 54 1.41 -1.44 4.31
N ASN A 55 1.32 -2.32 5.33
CA ASN A 55 0.24 -3.32 5.41
C ASN A 55 -1.14 -2.66 5.59
N LEU A 56 -1.21 -1.55 6.33
CA LEU A 56 -2.42 -0.74 6.44
C LEU A 56 -2.84 -0.16 5.08
N TYR A 57 -1.92 0.37 4.29
CA TYR A 57 -2.22 0.85 2.94
C TYR A 57 -2.72 -0.26 2.02
N ALA A 58 -2.16 -1.47 2.12
CA ALA A 58 -2.66 -2.63 1.38
C ALA A 58 -4.13 -2.93 1.70
N PHE A 59 -4.48 -2.97 2.98
CA PHE A 59 -5.85 -3.17 3.44
C PHE A 59 -6.79 -2.08 2.92
N LEU A 60 -6.39 -0.81 3.05
CA LEU A 60 -7.20 0.33 2.63
C LEU A 60 -7.44 0.29 1.12
N ALA A 61 -6.40 0.02 0.32
CA ALA A 61 -6.50 -0.09 -1.13
C ALA A 61 -7.45 -1.21 -1.55
N ALA A 62 -7.36 -2.37 -0.91
CA ALA A 62 -8.27 -3.48 -1.14
C ALA A 62 -9.73 -3.11 -0.84
N ARG A 63 -9.98 -2.51 0.32
CA ARG A 63 -11.32 -2.08 0.72
C ARG A 63 -11.87 -1.03 -0.24
N HIS A 64 -11.06 -0.08 -0.69
CA HIS A 64 -11.54 0.94 -1.62
C HIS A 64 -11.79 0.40 -3.02
N LYS A 65 -10.94 -0.50 -3.53
CA LYS A 65 -11.15 -1.13 -4.84
C LYS A 65 -12.46 -1.92 -4.86
N MET A 66 -12.76 -2.66 -3.80
CA MET A 66 -13.96 -3.50 -3.72
C MET A 66 -15.21 -2.75 -3.25
N PHE A 67 -15.05 -1.73 -2.39
CA PHE A 67 -16.14 -0.96 -1.78
C PHE A 67 -15.86 0.55 -1.87
N PRO A 68 -15.88 1.15 -3.07
CA PRO A 68 -15.49 2.55 -3.26
C PRO A 68 -16.37 3.54 -2.47
N ALA A 69 -17.66 3.23 -2.30
CA ALA A 69 -18.60 4.04 -1.53
C ALA A 69 -18.29 4.10 -0.02
N TYR A 70 -17.43 3.21 0.50
CA TYR A 70 -16.97 3.24 1.89
C TYR A 70 -16.31 4.57 2.24
N LYS A 71 -15.64 5.22 1.27
CA LYS A 71 -14.96 6.49 1.52
C LYS A 71 -15.92 7.58 2.01
N GLU A 72 -17.13 7.64 1.46
CA GLU A 72 -18.11 8.69 1.75
C GLU A 72 -19.13 8.25 2.80
N ARG A 73 -19.55 6.98 2.76
CA ARG A 73 -20.64 6.47 3.60
C ARG A 73 -20.16 5.58 4.75
N GLY A 74 -18.84 5.36 4.88
CA GLY A 74 -18.26 4.50 5.90
C GLY A 74 -18.82 3.07 5.85
N LEU A 75 -19.02 2.48 7.03
CA LEU A 75 -19.55 1.11 7.17
C LEU A 75 -20.94 0.92 6.54
N ALA A 76 -21.76 1.97 6.46
CA ALA A 76 -23.08 1.90 5.83
C ALA A 76 -23.02 1.60 4.32
N ALA A 77 -21.86 1.77 3.68
CA ALA A 77 -21.64 1.36 2.29
C ALA A 77 -21.54 -0.15 2.09
N ILE A 78 -21.34 -0.92 3.15
CA ILE A 78 -21.04 -2.35 3.10
C ILE A 78 -22.28 -3.11 3.56
N GLY A 79 -22.82 -3.94 2.68
CA GLY A 79 -24.03 -4.74 2.96
C GLY A 79 -23.83 -5.93 3.90
N GLY A 80 -22.74 -5.99 4.66
CA GLY A 80 -22.41 -7.12 5.51
C GLY A 80 -21.08 -6.95 6.25
N GLN A 81 -20.68 -7.99 6.99
CA GLN A 81 -19.46 -7.97 7.78
C GLN A 81 -18.25 -8.35 6.92
N LEU A 82 -17.33 -7.42 6.69
CA LEU A 82 -16.05 -7.73 6.04
C LEU A 82 -15.20 -8.67 6.90
N VAL A 83 -14.43 -9.54 6.25
CA VAL A 83 -13.47 -10.45 6.90
C VAL A 83 -12.16 -10.49 6.11
N MET A 84 -11.05 -10.47 6.83
CA MET A 84 -9.70 -10.66 6.28
C MET A 84 -9.03 -11.90 6.88
N PHE A 85 -8.06 -12.46 6.16
CA PHE A 85 -7.36 -13.68 6.54
C PHE A 85 -5.84 -13.44 6.57
N THR A 86 -5.15 -14.04 7.53
CA THR A 86 -3.69 -13.98 7.65
C THR A 86 -3.16 -15.19 8.40
N SER A 87 -1.90 -15.56 8.23
CA SER A 87 -1.29 -16.67 8.97
C SER A 87 -1.24 -16.38 10.47
N ASP A 88 -1.39 -17.41 11.31
CA ASP A 88 -1.12 -17.34 12.76
C ASP A 88 0.33 -16.93 13.11
N GLN A 89 1.26 -17.01 12.17
CA GLN A 89 2.66 -16.54 12.28
C GLN A 89 2.90 -15.15 11.68
N CYS A 90 1.85 -14.44 11.27
CA CYS A 90 2.00 -13.13 10.63
C CYS A 90 2.55 -12.07 11.60
N HIS A 91 3.02 -10.95 11.04
CA HIS A 91 3.36 -9.80 11.86
C HIS A 91 2.11 -9.23 12.56
N TYR A 92 2.25 -8.82 13.83
CA TYR A 92 1.13 -8.34 14.65
C TYR A 92 0.39 -7.13 14.05
N SER A 93 1.07 -6.36 13.18
CA SER A 93 0.48 -5.19 12.49
C SER A 93 -0.77 -5.52 11.70
N VAL A 94 -0.90 -6.75 11.18
CA VAL A 94 -2.08 -7.16 10.40
C VAL A 94 -3.33 -7.21 11.30
N LYS A 95 -3.19 -7.73 12.52
CA LYS A 95 -4.28 -7.71 13.52
C LYS A 95 -4.56 -6.29 14.03
N SER A 96 -3.51 -5.48 14.23
CA SER A 96 -3.68 -4.05 14.55
C SER A 96 -4.39 -3.27 13.45
N CYS A 97 -4.14 -3.60 12.18
CA CYS A 97 -4.82 -3.00 11.03
C CYS A 97 -6.32 -3.23 11.10
N ALA A 98 -6.76 -4.45 11.41
CA ALA A 98 -8.18 -4.76 11.59
C ALA A 98 -8.85 -3.91 12.69
N ALA A 99 -8.15 -3.71 13.82
CA ALA A 99 -8.65 -2.87 14.91
C ALA A 99 -8.77 -1.39 14.47
N VAL A 100 -7.69 -0.82 13.93
CA VAL A 100 -7.61 0.60 13.55
C VAL A 100 -8.56 0.94 12.39
N CYS A 101 -8.78 0.01 11.47
CA CYS A 101 -9.66 0.22 10.32
C CYS A 101 -11.15 0.00 10.60
N GLY A 102 -11.53 -0.29 11.85
CA GLY A 102 -12.92 -0.53 12.25
C GLY A 102 -13.48 -1.87 11.73
N LEU A 103 -12.61 -2.84 11.44
CA LEU A 103 -13.02 -4.21 11.09
C LEU A 103 -13.35 -5.04 12.34
N GLY A 104 -12.65 -4.75 13.45
CA GLY A 104 -12.65 -5.57 14.66
C GLY A 104 -11.69 -6.76 14.54
N THR A 105 -10.99 -7.10 15.62
CA THR A 105 -9.99 -8.17 15.60
C THR A 105 -10.58 -9.55 15.36
N ASP A 106 -11.85 -9.76 15.67
CA ASP A 106 -12.55 -11.04 15.49
C ASP A 106 -12.81 -11.38 14.01
N ASN A 107 -12.74 -10.35 13.15
CA ASN A 107 -12.88 -10.44 11.71
C ASN A 107 -11.50 -10.44 10.99
N CYS A 108 -10.41 -10.48 11.76
CA CYS A 108 -9.09 -10.88 11.28
C CYS A 108 -8.88 -12.35 11.61
N VAL A 109 -9.20 -13.21 10.66
CA VAL A 109 -9.19 -14.66 10.85
C VAL A 109 -7.75 -15.17 10.70
N MET A 110 -7.25 -15.77 11.78
CA MET A 110 -5.94 -16.39 11.81
C MET A 110 -6.03 -17.78 11.17
N VAL A 111 -5.30 -17.99 10.08
CA VAL A 111 -5.20 -19.26 9.37
C VAL A 111 -4.08 -20.08 10.01
N PRO A 112 -4.32 -21.34 10.38
CA PRO A 112 -3.29 -22.23 10.92
C PRO A 112 -2.08 -22.38 10.00
N SER A 113 -0.90 -22.46 10.61
CA SER A 113 0.34 -22.77 9.91
C SER A 113 0.80 -24.22 10.12
N ASP A 114 1.61 -24.73 9.21
CA ASP A 114 2.24 -26.05 9.32
C ASP A 114 3.40 -26.05 10.33
N GLU A 115 4.04 -27.20 10.52
CA GLU A 115 5.19 -27.35 11.44
C GLU A 115 6.41 -26.48 11.05
N ARG A 116 6.43 -25.96 9.82
CA ARG A 116 7.45 -25.03 9.32
C ARG A 116 7.00 -23.57 9.42
N GLY A 117 5.85 -23.35 10.05
CA GLY A 117 5.16 -22.07 10.25
C GLY A 117 4.77 -21.37 8.95
N ARG A 118 4.41 -22.15 7.93
CA ARG A 118 3.82 -21.66 6.67
C ARG A 118 2.32 -21.84 6.72
N MET A 119 1.55 -20.86 6.26
CA MET A 119 0.09 -20.94 6.15
C MET A 119 -0.34 -22.21 5.40
N ILE A 120 -1.34 -22.91 5.92
CA ILE A 120 -1.92 -24.10 5.28
C ILE A 120 -3.03 -23.67 4.29
N PRO A 121 -2.85 -23.81 2.96
CA PRO A 121 -3.83 -23.31 1.98
C PRO A 121 -5.22 -23.95 2.08
N SER A 122 -5.29 -25.25 2.39
CA SER A 122 -6.58 -25.93 2.57
C SER A 122 -7.39 -25.34 3.73
N LYS A 123 -6.71 -24.92 4.80
CA LYS A 123 -7.35 -24.23 5.94
C LYS A 123 -7.78 -22.82 5.60
N LEU A 124 -7.03 -22.11 4.76
CA LEU A 124 -7.46 -20.82 4.23
C LEU A 124 -8.80 -20.96 3.47
N GLU A 125 -8.89 -21.91 2.54
CA GLU A 125 -10.10 -22.14 1.75
C GLU A 125 -11.30 -22.57 2.61
N GLU A 126 -11.08 -23.49 3.55
CA GLU A 126 -12.10 -23.90 4.54
C GLU A 126 -12.68 -22.70 5.30
N LEU A 127 -11.81 -21.84 5.85
CA LEU A 127 -12.22 -20.66 6.61
C LEU A 127 -12.92 -19.60 5.74
N ILE A 128 -12.51 -19.44 4.48
CA ILE A 128 -13.21 -18.56 3.53
C ILE A 128 -14.65 -19.05 3.33
N LEU A 129 -14.84 -20.34 3.08
CA LEU A 129 -16.15 -20.94 2.86
C LEU A 129 -17.03 -20.86 4.11
N GLU A 130 -16.47 -21.14 5.28
CA GLU A 130 -17.17 -21.01 6.57
C GLU A 130 -17.70 -19.58 6.78
N ARG A 131 -16.87 -18.57 6.51
CA ARG A 131 -17.25 -17.16 6.68
C ARG A 131 -18.31 -16.73 5.66
N LYS A 132 -18.20 -17.19 4.40
CA LYS A 132 -19.25 -16.97 3.39
C LYS A 132 -20.58 -17.61 3.81
N ALA A 133 -20.56 -18.82 4.37
CA ALA A 133 -21.77 -19.48 4.86
C ALA A 133 -22.46 -18.73 6.01
N LYS A 134 -21.69 -17.94 6.79
CA LYS A 134 -22.20 -17.03 7.83
C LYS A 134 -22.69 -15.68 7.29
N GLY A 135 -22.70 -15.48 5.97
CA GLY A 135 -23.07 -14.21 5.34
C GLY A 135 -22.00 -13.12 5.46
N HIS A 136 -20.78 -13.45 5.89
CA HIS A 136 -19.68 -12.51 5.91
C HIS A 136 -19.11 -12.33 4.49
N ILE A 137 -18.34 -11.26 4.30
CA ILE A 137 -17.74 -10.87 3.02
C ILE A 137 -16.21 -10.96 3.13
N PRO A 138 -15.62 -12.13 2.84
CA PRO A 138 -14.18 -12.24 2.59
C PRO A 138 -13.73 -11.27 1.51
N PHE A 139 -12.66 -10.52 1.75
CA PHE A 139 -12.16 -9.55 0.76
C PHE A 139 -10.63 -9.45 0.68
N PHE A 140 -9.90 -9.89 1.71
CA PHE A 140 -8.46 -9.67 1.81
C PHE A 140 -7.73 -10.86 2.43
N VAL A 141 -6.62 -11.27 1.82
CA VAL A 141 -5.70 -12.28 2.35
C VAL A 141 -4.29 -11.69 2.42
N ASN A 142 -3.68 -11.75 3.60
CA ASN A 142 -2.26 -11.47 3.80
C ASN A 142 -1.48 -12.78 3.86
N ALA A 143 -0.60 -13.01 2.88
CA ALA A 143 0.42 -14.05 2.96
C ALA A 143 1.77 -13.41 3.34
N THR A 144 2.53 -14.10 4.18
CA THR A 144 3.81 -13.58 4.70
C THR A 144 4.98 -14.24 3.97
N ALA A 145 5.82 -13.42 3.34
CA ALA A 145 7.06 -13.84 2.72
C ALA A 145 8.23 -13.49 3.65
N GLY A 146 8.54 -14.41 4.56
CA GLY A 146 9.54 -14.23 5.61
C GLY A 146 8.91 -13.78 6.93
N THR A 147 8.37 -14.71 7.71
CA THR A 147 7.83 -14.42 9.05
C THR A 147 8.92 -13.92 10.00
N THR A 148 8.53 -13.09 10.97
CA THR A 148 9.49 -12.36 11.83
C THR A 148 10.37 -13.28 12.68
N VAL A 149 9.78 -14.36 13.24
CA VAL A 149 10.45 -15.19 14.24
C VAL A 149 11.31 -16.26 13.56
N ILE A 150 10.70 -17.07 12.70
CA ILE A 150 11.33 -18.25 12.11
C ILE A 150 11.76 -18.05 10.65
N GLY A 151 11.35 -16.95 10.00
CA GLY A 151 11.67 -16.69 8.60
C GLY A 151 10.94 -17.62 7.61
N ALA A 152 9.73 -18.06 7.93
CA ALA A 152 8.93 -18.91 7.07
C ALA A 152 8.37 -18.14 5.87
N PHE A 153 8.13 -18.85 4.76
CA PHE A 153 7.54 -18.30 3.54
C PHE A 153 6.25 -19.06 3.26
N ASP A 154 5.14 -18.34 3.24
CA ASP A 154 3.85 -18.89 2.88
C ASP A 154 3.86 -19.40 1.41
N PRO A 155 3.09 -20.45 1.10
CA PRO A 155 2.96 -21.00 -0.25
C PRO A 155 2.14 -20.05 -1.15
N ILE A 156 2.82 -19.03 -1.69
CA ILE A 156 2.18 -17.95 -2.49
C ILE A 156 1.39 -18.48 -3.69
N PRO A 157 1.89 -19.42 -4.52
CA PRO A 157 1.13 -19.89 -5.69
C PRO A 157 -0.23 -20.48 -5.33
N GLU A 158 -0.28 -21.32 -4.30
CA GLU A 158 -1.49 -22.00 -3.82
C GLU A 158 -2.48 -20.99 -3.20
N ILE A 159 -1.97 -20.04 -2.42
CA ILE A 159 -2.79 -18.95 -1.85
C ILE A 159 -3.34 -18.06 -2.95
N ALA A 160 -2.55 -17.75 -3.99
CA ALA A 160 -2.98 -16.96 -5.12
C ALA A 160 -4.08 -17.65 -5.93
N ASP A 161 -4.02 -18.98 -6.11
CA ASP A 161 -5.10 -19.75 -6.74
C ASP A 161 -6.41 -19.62 -5.97
N ILE A 162 -6.36 -19.71 -4.63
CA ILE A 162 -7.53 -19.55 -3.75
C ILE A 162 -8.09 -18.13 -3.86
N CYS A 163 -7.21 -17.12 -3.78
CA CYS A 163 -7.62 -15.71 -3.87
C CYS A 163 -8.30 -15.41 -5.21
N GLN A 164 -7.78 -15.96 -6.31
CA GLN A 164 -8.38 -15.80 -7.64
C GLN A 164 -9.75 -16.48 -7.74
N ARG A 165 -9.90 -17.72 -7.24
CA ARG A 165 -11.19 -18.43 -7.22
C ARG A 165 -12.26 -17.70 -6.43
N HIS A 166 -11.88 -17.04 -5.34
CA HIS A 166 -12.80 -16.37 -4.43
C HIS A 166 -12.87 -14.85 -4.60
N GLN A 167 -12.17 -14.29 -5.59
CA GLN A 167 -12.10 -12.85 -5.89
C GLN A 167 -11.64 -12.02 -4.67
N LEU A 168 -10.59 -12.49 -4.00
CA LEU A 168 -10.01 -11.83 -2.83
C LEU A 168 -8.76 -11.06 -3.23
N TRP A 169 -8.51 -9.94 -2.56
CA TRP A 169 -7.26 -9.21 -2.68
C TRP A 169 -6.13 -10.01 -2.03
N LEU A 170 -5.06 -10.29 -2.79
CA LEU A 170 -3.86 -10.92 -2.27
C LEU A 170 -2.79 -9.86 -1.96
N HIS A 171 -2.51 -9.69 -0.67
CA HIS A 171 -1.36 -8.94 -0.20
C HIS A 171 -0.22 -9.88 0.23
N ILE A 172 1.00 -9.57 -0.19
CA ILE A 172 2.21 -10.25 0.30
C ILE A 172 2.97 -9.31 1.24
N ASP A 173 3.01 -9.65 2.52
CA ASP A 173 3.93 -9.01 3.47
C ASP A 173 5.32 -9.60 3.27
N ALA A 174 6.10 -8.96 2.41
CA ALA A 174 7.52 -9.24 2.19
C ALA A 174 8.40 -8.21 2.91
N ALA A 175 7.93 -7.61 4.02
CA ALA A 175 8.72 -6.61 4.75
C ALA A 175 10.12 -7.14 5.07
N TRP A 176 10.21 -8.37 5.58
CA TRP A 176 11.49 -9.03 5.86
C TRP A 176 12.07 -9.74 4.62
N GLY A 177 11.31 -10.68 4.02
CA GLY A 177 11.82 -11.53 2.95
C GLY A 177 12.00 -10.85 1.59
N GLY A 178 11.49 -9.63 1.41
CA GLY A 178 11.57 -8.88 0.15
C GLY A 178 13.00 -8.69 -0.35
N GLY A 179 13.99 -8.57 0.55
CA GLY A 179 15.40 -8.47 0.16
C GLY A 179 15.92 -9.68 -0.63
N LEU A 180 15.27 -10.85 -0.53
CA LEU A 180 15.64 -12.03 -1.31
C LEU A 180 15.34 -11.86 -2.81
N LEU A 181 14.45 -10.93 -3.21
CA LEU A 181 14.17 -10.64 -4.62
C LEU A 181 15.42 -10.19 -5.40
N LEU A 182 16.40 -9.60 -4.71
CA LEU A 182 17.70 -9.21 -5.27
C LEU A 182 18.62 -10.40 -5.52
N SER A 183 18.40 -11.53 -4.84
CA SER A 183 19.25 -12.72 -4.98
C SER A 183 18.73 -13.67 -6.04
N ARG A 184 19.49 -13.86 -7.12
CA ARG A 184 19.20 -14.89 -8.13
C ARG A 184 19.13 -16.30 -7.53
N LYS A 185 19.93 -16.57 -6.49
CA LYS A 185 20.02 -17.88 -5.81
C LYS A 185 18.84 -18.14 -4.86
N TYR A 186 18.42 -17.14 -4.09
CA TYR A 186 17.47 -17.35 -3.00
C TYR A 186 16.05 -16.90 -3.30
N ARG A 187 15.82 -16.08 -4.35
CA ARG A 187 14.46 -15.66 -4.76
C ARG A 187 13.58 -16.87 -5.11
N HIS A 188 14.14 -17.91 -5.71
CA HIS A 188 13.43 -19.15 -5.97
C HIS A 188 13.86 -20.24 -4.98
N PRO A 189 12.94 -21.06 -4.46
CA PRO A 189 11.49 -21.00 -4.70
C PRO A 189 10.72 -19.98 -3.82
N ARG A 190 11.39 -19.32 -2.87
CA ARG A 190 10.77 -18.57 -1.75
C ARG A 190 9.81 -17.43 -2.15
N MET A 191 10.03 -16.78 -3.29
CA MET A 191 9.23 -15.66 -3.79
C MET A 191 8.46 -16.03 -5.07
N THR A 192 8.39 -17.31 -5.42
CA THR A 192 7.68 -17.77 -6.62
C THR A 192 6.20 -17.46 -6.49
N GLY A 193 5.60 -16.83 -7.51
CA GLY A 193 4.19 -16.44 -7.49
C GLY A 193 3.92 -15.05 -6.92
N ILE A 194 4.93 -14.33 -6.42
CA ILE A 194 4.75 -12.97 -5.86
C ILE A 194 4.18 -11.98 -6.88
N GLU A 195 4.48 -12.18 -8.17
CA GLU A 195 3.96 -11.37 -9.27
C GLU A 195 2.42 -11.47 -9.43
N ARG A 196 1.80 -12.48 -8.80
CA ARG A 196 0.35 -12.67 -8.78
C ARG A 196 -0.36 -11.84 -7.72
N ALA A 197 0.37 -11.26 -6.77
CA ALA A 197 -0.20 -10.41 -5.73
C ALA A 197 -0.82 -9.13 -6.28
N ASP A 198 -1.78 -8.57 -5.56
CA ASP A 198 -2.35 -7.26 -5.83
C ASP A 198 -1.51 -6.15 -5.16
N SER A 199 -0.90 -6.45 -4.02
CA SER A 199 0.07 -5.57 -3.35
C SER A 199 1.19 -6.30 -2.61
N VAL A 200 2.33 -5.63 -2.46
CA VAL A 200 3.53 -6.17 -1.80
C VAL A 200 4.13 -5.11 -0.87
N THR A 201 4.27 -5.43 0.42
CA THR A 201 5.08 -4.64 1.35
C THR A 201 6.54 -5.11 1.28
N TRP A 202 7.51 -4.20 1.26
CA TRP A 202 8.94 -4.53 1.28
C TRP A 202 9.71 -3.48 2.09
N ASN A 203 10.54 -3.89 3.07
CA ASN A 203 11.35 -2.98 3.86
C ASN A 203 12.84 -3.08 3.51
N PRO A 204 13.37 -2.16 2.69
CA PRO A 204 14.81 -2.05 2.49
C PRO A 204 15.61 -1.84 3.79
N HIS A 205 15.02 -1.24 4.83
CA HIS A 205 15.70 -1.05 6.11
C HIS A 205 15.96 -2.35 6.89
N LYS A 206 15.46 -3.49 6.40
CA LYS A 206 15.71 -4.79 6.99
C LYS A 206 16.89 -5.47 6.28
N LEU A 207 16.63 -6.46 5.43
CA LEU A 207 17.69 -7.31 4.85
C LEU A 207 18.65 -6.55 3.92
N MET A 208 18.27 -5.39 3.38
CA MET A 208 19.13 -4.59 2.50
C MET A 208 20.00 -3.58 3.26
N GLY A 209 19.82 -3.44 4.58
CA GLY A 209 20.66 -2.58 5.42
C GLY A 209 20.48 -1.07 5.21
N ALA A 210 19.36 -0.62 4.61
CA ALA A 210 19.01 0.80 4.65
C ALA A 210 18.76 1.24 6.10
N LEU A 211 18.95 2.54 6.39
CA LEU A 211 18.71 3.04 7.76
C LEU A 211 17.20 3.14 8.04
N LEU A 212 16.85 3.06 9.32
CA LEU A 212 15.46 3.19 9.75
C LEU A 212 15.01 4.65 9.61
N GLN A 213 13.86 4.97 9.00
CA GLN A 213 12.88 4.07 8.37
C GLN A 213 12.96 4.10 6.83
N CYS A 214 12.91 2.92 6.21
CA CYS A 214 12.72 2.77 4.76
C CYS A 214 11.80 1.57 4.44
N SER A 215 10.51 1.84 4.20
CA SER A 215 9.49 0.83 3.90
C SER A 215 8.73 1.24 2.66
N THR A 216 8.42 0.29 1.78
CA THR A 216 7.67 0.54 0.55
C THR A 216 6.42 -0.35 0.51
N ILE A 217 5.36 0.18 -0.07
CA ILE A 217 4.19 -0.60 -0.49
C ILE A 217 4.08 -0.46 -2.01
N HIS A 218 3.86 -1.58 -2.67
CA HIS A 218 3.69 -1.66 -4.12
C HIS A 218 2.32 -2.22 -4.45
N PHE A 219 1.73 -1.75 -5.54
CA PHE A 219 0.44 -2.19 -6.05
C PHE A 219 0.59 -2.60 -7.52
N LYS A 220 -0.01 -3.73 -7.90
CA LYS A 220 0.16 -4.32 -9.23
C LYS A 220 -0.50 -3.50 -10.32
N GLU A 221 -1.75 -3.13 -10.09
CA GLU A 221 -2.45 -2.21 -10.95
C GLU A 221 -2.03 -0.78 -10.59
N ASP A 222 -2.08 0.11 -11.58
CA ASP A 222 -2.07 1.53 -11.31
C ASP A 222 -3.34 1.77 -10.51
N VAL A 223 -3.22 1.79 -9.18
CA VAL A 223 -4.28 2.25 -8.32
C VAL A 223 -4.26 3.77 -8.45
N SER A 224 -4.63 4.22 -9.67
CA SER A 224 -5.53 5.34 -9.85
C SER A 224 -6.84 4.98 -9.17
N LEU A 225 -6.76 4.78 -7.86
CA LEU A 225 -7.85 5.06 -6.98
C LEU A 225 -8.32 6.45 -7.43
N PRO A 226 -9.62 6.63 -7.71
CA PRO A 226 -10.13 7.94 -8.08
C PRO A 226 -9.52 8.98 -7.12
N LYS A 227 -9.30 10.22 -7.59
CA LYS A 227 -8.69 11.35 -6.82
C LYS A 227 -9.10 11.37 -5.33
N SER A 228 -10.28 10.85 -5.04
CA SER A 228 -10.82 10.55 -3.72
C SER A 228 -9.98 9.64 -2.79
N PHE A 229 -9.41 8.49 -3.15
CA PHE A 229 -8.71 7.66 -2.14
C PHE A 229 -7.42 8.31 -1.63
N TRP A 230 -6.59 8.80 -2.56
CA TRP A 230 -5.37 9.51 -2.19
C TRP A 230 -5.69 10.82 -1.49
N SER A 231 -6.85 11.46 -1.69
CA SER A 231 -7.27 12.61 -0.88
C SER A 231 -7.35 12.33 0.64
N PHE A 232 -7.41 11.06 1.09
CA PHE A 232 -7.29 10.70 2.52
C PHE A 232 -5.83 10.53 2.97
N ALA A 233 -4.93 10.12 2.07
CA ALA A 233 -3.52 9.97 2.40
C ALA A 233 -2.75 11.28 2.15
N LEU A 234 -2.92 11.90 0.99
CA LEU A 234 -1.98 12.76 0.29
C LEU A 234 -2.70 13.50 -0.90
N PRO A 235 -3.04 14.81 -0.85
CA PRO A 235 -3.59 15.53 -2.00
C PRO A 235 -2.56 15.69 -3.13
N ARG A 236 -2.76 14.95 -4.23
CA ARG A 236 -1.94 14.99 -5.46
C ARG A 236 -2.09 16.32 -6.20
N VAL A 237 -1.01 17.09 -6.36
CA VAL A 237 -0.95 18.24 -7.28
C VAL A 237 -0.39 17.77 -8.63
N GLU A 238 -1.14 17.92 -9.71
CA GLU A 238 -0.69 17.63 -11.09
C GLU A 238 0.28 18.73 -11.56
N LEU A 239 1.58 18.42 -11.66
CA LEU A 239 2.57 19.31 -12.24
C LEU A 239 3.51 18.53 -13.17
N PHE A 240 3.03 18.15 -14.36
CA PHE A 240 3.75 18.21 -15.65
C PHE A 240 2.92 17.58 -16.80
N ARG A 241 2.83 18.29 -17.94
CA ARG A 241 2.50 17.72 -19.27
C ARG A 241 3.76 17.84 -20.14
N HIS A 242 4.42 16.73 -20.48
CA HIS A 242 5.41 16.71 -21.56
C HIS A 242 4.73 16.24 -22.86
N PRO A 243 4.97 16.85 -24.04
CA PRO A 243 4.19 16.58 -25.27
C PRO A 243 4.38 15.18 -25.90
N SER A 244 5.21 14.31 -25.31
CA SER A 244 5.65 13.07 -25.97
C SER A 244 5.79 11.85 -25.04
N SER A 245 5.45 11.93 -23.76
CA SER A 245 5.58 10.80 -22.83
C SER A 245 4.30 10.53 -22.04
N ARG A 246 4.00 9.24 -21.85
CA ARG A 246 2.84 8.75 -21.09
C ARG A 246 2.89 9.29 -19.66
N ARG A 247 1.70 9.56 -19.10
CA ARG A 247 1.42 10.15 -17.78
C ARG A 247 2.47 9.75 -16.73
N VAL A 248 3.17 10.73 -16.18
CA VAL A 248 3.93 10.59 -14.94
C VAL A 248 3.11 11.32 -13.88
N SER A 249 2.68 10.61 -12.85
CA SER A 249 1.88 11.20 -11.78
C SER A 249 2.58 10.92 -10.45
N LEU A 250 2.93 11.98 -9.73
CA LEU A 250 3.71 11.93 -8.48
C LEU A 250 2.77 12.22 -7.29
N ALA A 251 2.97 11.58 -6.14
CA ALA A 251 2.12 11.71 -4.94
C ALA A 251 2.54 12.90 -4.06
N CYS A 252 1.63 13.46 -3.24
CA CYS A 252 1.85 14.70 -2.48
C CYS A 252 1.22 14.72 -1.08
N ILE A 253 2.00 14.97 -0.02
CA ILE A 253 1.60 14.99 1.41
C ILE A 253 1.25 16.41 1.89
N CYS A 254 -0.03 16.79 1.97
CA CYS A 254 -0.43 17.96 2.77
C CYS A 254 -0.96 17.51 4.13
N ILE A 255 -0.24 17.88 5.19
CA ILE A 255 -0.85 18.09 6.51
C ILE A 255 -1.25 19.57 6.51
N THR A 256 -2.48 19.89 6.11
CA THR A 256 -2.99 21.24 6.35
C THR A 256 -3.36 21.35 7.82
N SER A 257 -2.58 22.13 8.58
CA SER A 257 -3.08 22.77 9.79
C SER A 257 -4.29 23.61 9.41
N ASP A 258 -5.38 23.39 10.13
CA ASP A 258 -6.63 24.11 10.03
C ASP A 258 -6.41 25.64 9.94
N LYS A 259 -6.89 26.25 8.86
CA LYS A 259 -7.11 27.69 8.76
C LYS A 259 -8.57 27.96 8.46
N SER A 260 -9.48 27.43 9.29
CA SER A 260 -10.73 28.13 9.53
C SER A 260 -10.42 29.45 10.25
N THR A 261 -10.24 30.55 9.50
CA THR A 261 -10.46 31.98 9.86
C THR A 261 -9.56 32.93 9.07
N VAL A 262 -9.84 33.17 7.78
CA VAL A 262 -9.72 34.52 7.19
C VAL A 262 -10.79 34.61 6.10
N GLY A 263 -11.72 35.56 6.29
CA GLY A 263 -13.02 35.58 5.64
C GLY A 263 -13.05 36.02 4.18
N ASP A 264 -14.18 35.65 3.58
CA ASP A 264 -14.74 36.21 2.35
C ASP A 264 -14.81 37.74 2.41
N ARG A 265 -13.98 38.42 1.63
CA ARG A 265 -14.29 39.72 1.03
C ARG A 265 -13.80 39.78 -0.41
N ALA A 266 -14.73 39.45 -1.29
CA ALA A 266 -15.02 40.12 -2.56
C ALA A 266 -13.83 40.69 -3.34
N LEU A 267 -13.39 39.91 -4.33
CA LEU A 267 -12.95 40.41 -5.62
C LEU A 267 -14.12 41.12 -6.30
N ASN A 268 -14.13 42.45 -6.27
CA ASN A 268 -14.85 43.24 -7.25
C ASN A 268 -14.14 44.58 -7.43
N GLU A 269 -14.18 45.09 -8.66
CA GLU A 269 -13.63 46.38 -9.12
C GLU A 269 -12.13 46.42 -9.45
N ARG A 270 -11.83 46.32 -10.75
CA ARG A 270 -11.06 47.32 -11.52
C ARG A 270 -10.98 46.89 -12.99
N ASN A 271 -11.93 47.39 -13.79
CA ASN A 271 -11.83 47.47 -15.24
C ASN A 271 -12.65 48.67 -15.71
N SER A 272 -12.06 49.87 -15.62
CA SER A 272 -12.44 51.05 -16.40
C SER A 272 -11.57 52.24 -15.99
N CYS A 273 -10.67 52.67 -16.87
CA CYS A 273 -10.30 54.07 -17.15
C CYS A 273 -8.94 54.13 -17.84
N LEU A 274 -8.96 53.93 -19.16
CA LEU A 274 -8.03 54.57 -20.08
C LEU A 274 -8.91 55.23 -21.13
N LEU A 275 -9.06 56.56 -21.05
CA LEU A 275 -9.19 57.51 -22.16
C LEU A 275 -9.22 58.94 -21.57
N GLU A 276 -8.33 59.77 -22.13
CA GLU A 276 -8.23 61.25 -22.07
C GLU A 276 -7.56 61.92 -20.86
N GLY A 277 -6.44 62.60 -21.18
CA GLY A 277 -5.56 63.38 -20.30
C GLY A 277 -4.14 63.42 -20.87
#